data_AF-A0A329L310-F1
#
_entry.id   AF-A0A329L310-F1
#
_cell.length_a   1.000
_cell.length_b   1.000
_cell.length_c   1.000
_cell.angle_alpha   90.00
_cell.angle_beta   90.00
_cell.angle_gamma   90.00
#
_symmetry.space_group_name_H-M   'P 1'
#
loop_
_entity.id
_entity.type
_entity.pdbx_description
1 polymer ?
#
loop_
_entity_poly.entity_id
_entity_poly.type
_entity_poly.pdbx_seq_one_letter_code
_entity_poly.pdbx_strand_id
1 'polypeptide(L)'
;MFTDDVLPIPVPSEVEQELADLLAADMSTTERAITAFLWGARRQMFWEGNKRTSLLLANKFLVEQGHGMLKVTEKNMGRFNELLSVYYSTNDMDQIKGFLYEHAIHGIDFELGPRGTE
;
A
#
# COMPACT_ATOMS: atom_id res chain seq x y z
N MET A 1 -10.50 -19.35 -16.12
CA MET A 1 -11.72 -19.47 -15.29
C MET A 1 -11.55 -18.45 -14.17
N PHE A 2 -12.13 -17.26 -14.32
CA PHE A 2 -12.14 -16.24 -13.27
C PHE A 2 -13.25 -16.68 -12.32
N THR A 3 -12.92 -17.03 -11.08
CA THR A 3 -13.94 -17.33 -10.07
C THR A 3 -14.64 -16.02 -9.71
N ASP A 4 -15.97 -16.02 -9.76
CA ASP A 4 -16.88 -14.94 -9.36
C ASP A 4 -16.85 -14.72 -7.84
N ASP A 5 -15.67 -14.47 -7.25
CA ASP A 5 -15.60 -13.93 -5.89
C ASP A 5 -15.99 -12.45 -5.94
N VAL A 6 -17.28 -12.19 -6.12
CA VAL A 6 -17.85 -10.85 -5.97
C VAL A 6 -17.65 -10.46 -4.51
N LEU A 7 -16.68 -9.57 -4.26
CA LEU A 7 -16.49 -8.99 -2.93
C LEU A 7 -17.81 -8.38 -2.46
N PRO A 8 -18.20 -8.58 -1.19
CA PRO A 8 -19.45 -8.03 -0.68
C PRO A 8 -19.46 -6.52 -0.84
N ILE A 9 -20.63 -5.96 -1.14
CA ILE A 9 -20.82 -4.50 -1.24
C ILE A 9 -20.25 -3.87 0.04
N PRO A 10 -19.30 -2.92 -0.06
CA PRO A 10 -18.70 -2.31 1.10
C PRO A 10 -19.75 -1.64 1.98
N VAL A 11 -19.80 -2.03 3.26
CA VAL A 11 -20.61 -1.36 4.28
C VAL A 11 -19.73 -0.28 4.93
N PRO A 12 -20.09 1.01 4.89
CA PRO A 12 -19.21 2.09 5.36
C PRO A 12 -18.70 1.90 6.80
N SER A 13 -19.58 1.50 7.72
CA SER A 13 -19.21 1.29 9.13
C SER A 13 -18.21 0.15 9.34
N GLU A 14 -18.29 -0.92 8.54
CA GLU A 14 -17.34 -2.03 8.60
C GLU A 14 -15.97 -1.58 8.11
N VAL A 15 -15.93 -0.87 6.98
CA VAL A 15 -14.70 -0.33 6.40
C VAL A 15 -14.02 0.66 7.34
N GLU A 16 -14.80 1.55 7.98
CA GLU A 16 -14.30 2.50 8.98
C GLU A 16 -13.71 1.78 10.20
N GLN A 17 -14.37 0.73 10.69
CA GLN A 17 -13.87 -0.05 11.82
C GLN A 17 -12.61 -0.84 11.45
N GLU A 18 -12.59 -1.51 10.30
CA GLU A 18 -11.40 -2.22 9.79
C GLU A 18 -10.20 -1.28 9.67
N LEU A 19 -10.41 -0.06 9.16
CA LEU A 19 -9.36 0.95 9.07
C LEU A 19 -8.91 1.40 10.47
N ALA A 20 -9.84 1.67 11.39
CA ALA A 20 -9.50 2.08 12.75
C ALA A 20 -8.64 1.01 13.45
N ASP A 21 -9.01 -0.27 13.32
CA ASP A 21 -8.27 -1.40 13.90
C ASP A 21 -6.87 -1.52 13.29
N LEU A 22 -6.75 -1.39 11.97
CA LEU A 22 -5.45 -1.37 11.28
C LEU A 22 -4.56 -0.22 11.77
N LEU A 23 -5.14 0.96 11.99
CA LEU A 23 -4.40 2.13 12.48
C LEU A 23 -4.04 2.03 13.97
N ALA A 24 -4.77 1.26 14.76
CA ALA A 24 -4.50 1.03 16.17
C ALA A 24 -3.55 -0.16 16.43
N ALA A 25 -3.40 -1.08 15.47
CA ALA A 25 -2.56 -2.26 15.62
C ALA A 25 -1.09 -1.92 15.94
N ASP A 26 -0.42 -2.77 16.71
CA ASP A 26 1.00 -2.61 17.03
C ASP A 26 1.87 -3.00 15.82
N MET A 27 2.32 -1.99 15.07
CA MET A 27 3.08 -2.12 13.84
C MET A 27 4.02 -0.94 13.67
N SER A 28 5.18 -1.19 13.05
CA SER A 28 6.04 -0.10 12.59
C SER A 28 5.32 0.77 11.55
N THR A 29 5.75 2.03 11.39
CA THR A 29 5.18 2.94 10.39
C THR A 29 5.19 2.34 8.98
N THR A 30 6.32 1.76 8.59
CA THR A 30 6.49 1.16 7.25
C THR A 30 5.57 -0.04 7.06
N GLU A 31 5.47 -0.92 8.05
CA GLU A 31 4.56 -2.06 8.00
C GLU A 31 3.09 -1.63 7.93
N ARG A 32 2.71 -0.64 8.74
CA ARG A 32 1.35 -0.07 8.73
C ARG A 32 1.00 0.52 7.37
N ALA A 33 1.93 1.27 6.77
CA ALA A 33 1.73 1.87 5.45
C ALA A 33 1.53 0.81 4.36
N ILE A 34 2.38 -0.23 4.33
CA ILE A 34 2.27 -1.34 3.37
C ILE A 34 0.95 -2.10 3.61
N THR A 35 0.60 -2.37 4.86
CA THR A 35 -0.64 -3.07 5.22
C THR A 35 -1.86 -2.26 4.81
N ALA A 36 -1.89 -0.95 5.06
CA ALA A 36 -2.96 -0.05 4.63
C ALA A 36 -3.12 -0.01 3.11
N PHE A 37 -2.00 0.00 2.37
CA PHE A 37 -2.01 -0.08 0.92
C PHE A 37 -2.68 -1.37 0.42
N LEU A 38 -2.26 -2.52 0.93
CA LEU A 38 -2.75 -3.84 0.51
C LEU A 38 -4.20 -4.07 0.93
N TRP A 39 -4.56 -3.73 2.16
CA TRP A 39 -5.94 -3.79 2.65
C TRP A 39 -6.87 -2.97 1.74
N GLY A 40 -6.56 -1.69 1.52
CA GLY A 40 -7.43 -0.82 0.72
C GLY A 40 -7.46 -1.21 -0.76
N ALA A 41 -6.36 -1.72 -1.31
CA ALA A 41 -6.30 -2.24 -2.67
C ALA A 41 -7.18 -3.50 -2.85
N ARG A 42 -7.38 -4.31 -1.80
CA ARG A 42 -8.24 -5.50 -1.82
C ARG A 42 -9.70 -5.17 -1.49
N ARG A 43 -9.97 -4.25 -0.57
CA ARG A 43 -11.32 -3.97 -0.06
C ARG A 43 -12.29 -3.42 -1.12
N GLN A 44 -11.78 -2.88 -2.23
CA GLN A 44 -12.55 -2.37 -3.37
C GLN A 44 -13.71 -1.42 -2.99
N MET A 45 -13.42 -0.42 -2.15
CA MET A 45 -14.38 0.60 -1.68
C MET A 45 -14.99 1.45 -2.80
N PHE A 46 -14.24 1.67 -3.89
CA PHE A 46 -14.60 2.57 -4.98
C PHE A 46 -14.80 1.82 -6.30
N TRP A 47 -15.62 2.40 -7.19
CA TRP A 47 -15.81 1.91 -8.56
C TRP A 47 -14.49 1.81 -9.34
N GLU A 48 -13.61 2.80 -9.17
CA GLU A 48 -12.27 2.81 -9.73
C GLU A 48 -11.31 3.51 -8.74
N GLY A 49 -10.01 3.23 -8.87
CA GLY A 49 -8.98 4.00 -8.17
C GLY A 49 -8.61 3.52 -6.78
N ASN A 50 -9.15 2.39 -6.29
CA ASN A 50 -8.79 1.80 -4.99
C ASN A 50 -7.28 1.78 -4.75
N LYS A 51 -6.49 1.22 -5.68
CA LYS A 51 -5.01 1.18 -5.57
C LYS A 51 -4.38 2.57 -5.44
N ARG A 52 -4.87 3.57 -6.17
CA ARG A 52 -4.34 4.95 -6.12
C ARG A 52 -4.66 5.60 -4.79
N THR A 53 -5.90 5.46 -4.31
CA THR A 53 -6.33 5.99 -3.02
C THR A 53 -5.58 5.33 -1.86
N SER A 54 -5.40 4.00 -1.91
CA SER A 54 -4.63 3.27 -0.89
C SER A 54 -3.15 3.59 -0.92
N LEU A 55 -2.58 3.83 -2.11
CA LEU A 55 -1.19 4.27 -2.25
C LEU A 55 -1.00 5.68 -1.68
N LEU A 56 -1.96 6.58 -1.89
CA LEU A 56 -1.96 7.92 -1.30
C LEU A 56 -1.98 7.84 0.24
N LEU A 57 -2.86 6.99 0.80
CA LEU A 57 -2.93 6.76 2.25
C LEU A 57 -1.61 6.23 2.82
N ALA A 58 -1.01 5.23 2.17
CA ALA A 58 0.27 4.67 2.60
C ALA A 58 1.38 5.73 2.56
N ASN A 59 1.45 6.50 1.48
CA ASN A 59 2.45 7.56 1.33
C ASN A 59 2.26 8.71 2.31
N LYS A 60 1.02 9.03 2.72
CA LYS A 60 0.77 9.98 3.82
C LYS A 60 1.53 9.53 5.07
N PHE A 61 1.38 8.27 5.49
CA PHE A 61 2.05 7.76 6.70
C PHE A 61 3.57 7.77 6.58
N LEU A 62 4.10 7.32 5.44
CA LEU A 62 5.54 7.25 5.24
C LEU A 62 6.18 8.64 5.23
N VAL A 63 5.57 9.60 4.54
CA VAL A 63 6.10 10.96 4.42
C VAL A 63 5.99 11.71 5.75
N GLU A 64 4.84 11.65 6.44
CA GLU A 64 4.64 12.36 7.72
C GLU A 64 5.64 11.94 8.80
N GLN A 65 6.13 10.71 8.74
CA GLN A 65 7.08 10.16 9.71
C GLN A 65 8.51 10.07 9.15
N GLY A 66 8.79 10.54 7.94
CA GLY A 66 10.13 10.51 7.34
C GLY A 66 10.65 9.12 6.94
N HIS A 67 9.76 8.15 6.68
CA HIS A 67 10.10 6.78 6.29
C HIS A 67 10.17 6.56 4.76
N GLY A 68 10.26 7.64 3.98
CA GLY A 68 10.34 7.58 2.52
C GLY A 68 8.98 7.57 1.83
N MET A 69 8.90 6.89 0.69
CA MET A 69 7.70 6.73 -0.12
C MET A 69 7.61 5.32 -0.70
N LEU A 70 6.40 4.79 -0.74
CA LEU A 70 6.04 3.57 -1.44
C LEU A 70 5.87 3.86 -2.94
N LYS A 71 6.71 3.23 -3.77
CA LYS A 71 6.66 3.29 -5.22
C LYS A 71 7.11 1.96 -5.82
N VAL A 72 6.26 1.35 -6.64
CA VAL A 72 6.64 0.16 -7.41
C VAL A 72 7.26 0.61 -8.74
N THR A 73 8.56 0.41 -8.92
CA THR A 73 9.26 0.72 -10.16
C THR A 73 8.90 -0.24 -11.29
N GLU A 74 9.06 0.18 -12.55
CA GLU A 74 8.77 -0.64 -13.73
C GLU A 74 9.40 -2.04 -13.69
N LYS A 75 10.69 -2.15 -13.30
CA LYS A 75 11.40 -3.43 -13.15
C LYS A 75 10.72 -4.40 -12.16
N ASN A 76 9.97 -3.87 -11.19
CA ASN A 76 9.33 -4.62 -10.11
C ASN A 76 7.84 -4.88 -10.39
N MET A 77 7.25 -4.26 -11.42
CA MET A 77 5.80 -4.34 -11.69
C MET A 77 5.31 -5.75 -11.98
N GLY A 78 6.09 -6.55 -12.72
CA GLY A 78 5.73 -7.94 -13.03
C GLY A 78 5.55 -8.78 -11.77
N ARG A 79 6.57 -8.79 -10.90
CA ARG A 79 6.53 -9.53 -9.64
C ARG A 79 5.50 -8.98 -8.66
N PHE A 80 5.34 -7.66 -8.60
CA PHE A 80 4.30 -7.03 -7.80
C PHE A 80 2.90 -7.52 -8.20
N ASN A 81 2.58 -7.54 -9.49
CA ASN A 81 1.27 -7.98 -9.98
C ASN A 81 1.01 -9.47 -9.70
N GLU A 82 2.03 -10.31 -9.84
CA GLU A 82 1.95 -11.74 -9.50
C GLU A 82 1.60 -11.93 -8.01
N LEU A 83 2.38 -11.32 -7.12
CA LEU A 83 2.16 -11.41 -5.68
C LEU A 83 0.83 -10.78 -5.25
N LEU A 84 0.41 -9.71 -5.92
CA LEU A 84 -0.87 -9.05 -5.65
C LEU A 84 -2.03 -9.97 -6.03
N SER A 85 -1.92 -10.70 -7.15
CA SER A 85 -2.91 -11.70 -7.56
C SER A 85 -3.02 -12.85 -6.56
N VAL A 86 -1.88 -13.34 -6.04
CA VAL A 86 -1.84 -14.36 -4.98
C VAL A 86 -2.54 -13.84 -3.72
N TYR A 87 -2.20 -12.63 -3.27
CA TYR A 87 -2.87 -12.01 -2.13
C TYR A 87 -4.38 -11.84 -2.37
N TYR A 88 -4.80 -11.43 -3.57
CA TYR A 88 -6.22 -11.33 -3.93
C TYR A 88 -6.96 -12.67 -3.89
N SER A 89 -6.27 -13.77 -4.17
CA SER A 89 -6.89 -15.11 -4.17
C SER A 89 -6.88 -15.77 -2.78
N THR A 90 -5.87 -15.49 -1.97
CA THR A 90 -5.61 -16.23 -0.71
C THR A 90 -5.89 -15.44 0.56
N ASN A 91 -5.95 -14.10 0.45
CA ASN A 91 -5.92 -13.16 1.58
C ASN A 91 -4.64 -13.24 2.44
N ASP A 92 -3.60 -13.93 1.96
CA ASP A 92 -2.27 -13.95 2.59
C ASP A 92 -1.42 -12.81 2.03
N MET A 93 -1.02 -11.89 2.92
CA MET A 93 -0.25 -10.70 2.57
C MET A 93 1.26 -10.83 2.84
N ASP A 94 1.73 -11.94 3.39
CA ASP A 94 3.11 -12.03 3.93
C ASP A 94 4.15 -11.86 2.83
N GLN A 95 4.00 -12.59 1.71
CA GLN A 95 4.96 -12.52 0.60
C GLN A 95 5.00 -11.15 -0.06
N ILE A 96 3.82 -10.53 -0.30
CA ILE A 96 3.75 -9.22 -0.93
C ILE A 96 4.23 -8.10 0.01
N LYS A 97 3.98 -8.22 1.32
CA LYS A 97 4.51 -7.30 2.32
C LYS A 97 6.04 -7.28 2.29
N GLY A 98 6.67 -8.45 2.36
CA GLY A 98 8.13 -8.58 2.30
C GLY A 98 8.70 -7.98 1.02
N PHE A 99 8.11 -8.31 -0.12
CA PHE A 99 8.52 -7.75 -1.41
C PHE A 99 8.43 -6.23 -1.47
N LEU A 100 7.33 -5.63 -0.99
CA LEU A 100 7.17 -4.18 -0.99
C LEU A 100 8.16 -3.49 -0.05
N TYR A 101 8.41 -4.09 1.12
CA TYR A 101 9.39 -3.58 2.08
C TYR A 101 10.80 -3.55 1.48
N GLU A 102 11.23 -4.63 0.84
CA GLU A 102 12.59 -4.78 0.29
C GLU A 102 12.83 -3.96 -0.99
N HIS A 103 11.80 -3.72 -1.79
CA HIS A 103 11.98 -3.26 -3.17
C HIS A 103 11.15 -2.04 -3.58
N ALA A 104 10.23 -1.56 -2.73
CA ALA A 104 9.31 -0.48 -3.08
C ALA A 104 9.32 0.70 -2.12
N ILE A 105 10.07 0.65 -1.00
CA ILE A 105 10.30 1.82 -0.14
C ILE A 105 11.53 2.56 -0.62
N HIS A 106 11.34 3.81 -1.03
CA HIS A 106 12.41 4.68 -1.48
C HIS A 106 12.53 5.89 -0.56
N GLY A 107 13.75 6.24 -0.18
CA GLY A 107 14.01 7.50 0.52
C GLY A 107 13.57 8.71 -0.32
N ILE A 108 13.29 9.82 0.36
CA ILE A 108 13.12 11.09 -0.33
C ILE A 108 14.54 11.64 -0.53
N ASP A 109 15.14 11.38 -1.68
CA ASP A 109 16.33 12.10 -2.10
C ASP A 109 15.91 13.53 -2.43
N PHE A 110 16.08 14.44 -1.47
CA PHE A 110 16.06 15.86 -1.79
C PHE A 110 17.35 16.14 -2.57
N GLU A 111 17.24 16.28 -3.89
CA GLU A 111 18.30 16.95 -4.63
C GLU A 111 18.41 18.37 -4.03
N LEU A 112 19.40 18.56 -3.17
CA LEU A 112 19.84 19.88 -2.76
C LEU A 112 20.33 20.54 -4.04
N GLY A 113 19.46 21.33 -4.69
CA GLY A 113 19.85 22.19 -5.80
C GLY A 113 21.11 22.96 -5.42
N PRO A 114 21.99 23.27 -6.39
CA PRO A 114 23.31 23.84 -6.10
C PRO A 114 23.14 25.01 -5.14
N ARG A 115 23.74 24.91 -3.96
CA ARG A 115 23.85 26.03 -3.02
C ARG A 115 24.46 27.16 -3.82
N GLY A 116 23.67 28.21 -4.06
CA GLY A 116 24.16 29.42 -4.68
C GLY A 116 25.42 29.83 -3.94
N THR A 117 26.55 29.77 -4.65
CA THR A 117 27.79 30.34 -4.15
C THR A 117 27.56 31.83 -4.05
N GLU A 118 27.82 32.35 -2.85
CA GLU A 118 27.81 33.77 -2.48
C GLU A 118 28.60 34.65 -3.47
#